data_AF-A0A809QD39-F1
#
_entry.id   AF-A0A809QD39-F1
#
_cell.length_a   1.000
_cell.length_b   1.000
_cell.length_c   1.000
_cell.angle_alpha   90.00
_cell.angle_beta   90.00
_cell.angle_gamma   90.00
#
_symmetry.space_group_name_H-M   'P 1'
#
loop_
_entity.id
_entity.type
_entity.pdbx_description
1 polymer ?
#
loop_
_entity_poly.entity_id
_entity_poly.type
_entity_poly.pdbx_seq_one_letter_code
_entity_poly.pdbx_strand_id
1 'polypeptide(L)'
;MASSWDGPGPKRKLEDMHRYSCYLYGLVTIFFALGIFATGGQSIPHIALFILTATLSFAHFKLSAAVEQDKTWSRSASMALACPLLLGFPIGTYMGVTILINAARYEP
;
A
#
# COMPACT_ATOMS: atom_id res chain seq x y z
N MET A 1 -19.18 11.99 22.39
CA MET A 1 -18.97 10.57 22.71
C MET A 1 -19.06 9.82 21.40
N ALA A 2 -17.96 9.20 20.95
CA ALA A 2 -17.98 8.39 19.73
C ALA A 2 -18.83 7.14 19.99
N SER A 3 -19.77 6.84 19.10
CA SER A 3 -20.65 5.66 19.20
C SER A 3 -19.85 4.39 18.87
N SER A 4 -20.23 3.24 19.42
CA SER A 4 -19.64 1.95 19.05
C SER A 4 -19.85 1.54 17.58
N TRP A 5 -20.65 2.32 16.83
CA TRP A 5 -20.87 2.23 15.39
C TRP A 5 -19.95 3.14 14.57
N ASP A 6 -19.19 4.02 15.23
CA ASP A 6 -18.20 4.86 14.60
C ASP A 6 -17.05 3.93 14.22
N GLY A 7 -17.10 3.40 12.99
CA GLY A 7 -16.05 2.55 12.44
C GLY A 7 -14.67 3.20 12.61
N PRO A 8 -13.59 2.40 12.51
CA PRO A 8 -12.24 2.85 12.86
C PRO A 8 -11.94 4.24 12.29
N GLY A 9 -11.39 5.12 13.12
CA GLY A 9 -11.06 6.50 12.74
C GLY A 9 -10.14 6.54 11.50
N PRO A 10 -10.04 7.72 10.83
CA PRO A 10 -9.32 7.85 9.56
C PRO A 10 -7.88 7.33 9.63
N LYS A 11 -7.19 7.53 10.77
CA LYS A 11 -5.85 6.98 11.04
C LYS A 11 -5.81 5.45 10.89
N ARG A 12 -6.68 4.73 11.61
CA ARG A 12 -6.66 3.26 11.62
C ARG A 12 -7.06 2.68 10.27
N LYS A 13 -8.05 3.28 9.59
CA LYS A 13 -8.39 2.90 8.20
C LYS A 13 -7.22 3.12 7.25
N LEU A 14 -6.52 4.25 7.36
CA LEU A 14 -5.36 4.55 6.52
C LEU A 14 -4.22 3.55 6.75
N GLU A 15 -3.92 3.25 8.01
CA GLU A 15 -2.95 2.24 8.40
C GLU A 15 -3.32 0.86 7.84
N ASP A 16 -4.55 0.40 8.07
CA ASP A 16 -5.06 -0.89 7.60
C ASP A 16 -4.98 -1.01 6.07
N MET A 17 -5.26 0.07 5.32
CA MET A 17 -5.14 0.08 3.87
C MET A 17 -3.68 -0.06 3.40
N HIS A 18 -2.73 0.57 4.10
CA HIS A 18 -1.31 0.37 3.83
C HIS A 18 -0.86 -1.06 4.18
N ARG A 19 -1.32 -1.62 5.31
CA ARG A 19 -1.03 -3.04 5.65
C ARG A 19 -1.60 -4.01 4.63
N TYR A 20 -2.85 -3.82 4.21
CA TYR A 20 -3.48 -4.64 3.17
C TYR A 20 -2.70 -4.58 1.86
N SER A 21 -2.33 -3.36 1.42
CA SER A 21 -1.55 -3.17 0.21
C SER A 21 -0.15 -3.81 0.32
N CYS A 22 0.50 -3.71 1.49
CA CYS A 22 1.76 -4.39 1.77
C CYS A 22 1.62 -5.91 1.60
N TYR A 23 0.59 -6.53 2.17
CA TYR A 23 0.37 -7.96 2.03
C TYR A 23 0.06 -8.36 0.59
N LEU A 24 -0.76 -7.58 -0.12
CA LEU A 24 -1.08 -7.82 -1.52
C LEU A 24 0.17 -7.79 -2.40
N TYR A 25 0.94 -6.69 -2.35
CA TYR A 25 2.17 -6.58 -3.13
C TYR A 25 3.26 -7.55 -2.67
N GLY A 26 3.34 -7.84 -1.37
CA GLY A 26 4.23 -8.86 -0.82
C GLY A 26 3.94 -10.25 -1.38
N LEU A 27 2.66 -10.65 -1.43
CA LEU A 27 2.23 -11.92 -2.00
C LEU A 27 2.59 -12.01 -3.49
N VAL A 28 2.30 -10.95 -4.27
CA VAL A 28 2.68 -10.89 -5.69
C VAL A 28 4.20 -10.99 -5.86
N THR A 29 4.97 -10.33 -5.00
CA THR A 29 6.44 -10.40 -5.01
C THR A 29 6.94 -11.82 -4.76
N ILE A 30 6.32 -12.56 -3.83
CA ILE A 30 6.66 -13.96 -3.54
C ILE A 30 6.41 -14.83 -4.79
N PHE A 31 5.29 -14.65 -5.48
CA PHE A 31 5.03 -15.40 -6.72
C PHE A 31 6.10 -15.16 -7.79
N PHE A 32 6.50 -13.91 -8.00
CA PHE A 32 7.59 -13.60 -8.93
C PHE A 32 8.94 -14.18 -8.46
N ALA A 33 9.24 -14.11 -7.17
CA ALA A 33 10.46 -14.71 -6.60
C ALA A 33 10.50 -16.22 -6.86
N LEU A 34 9.40 -16.94 -6.57
CA LEU A 34 9.29 -18.37 -6.84
C LEU A 34 9.47 -18.69 -8.32
N GLY A 35 8.89 -17.87 -9.21
CA GLY A 35 9.12 -17.98 -10.65
C GLY A 35 10.60 -17.86 -11.01
N ILE A 36 11.32 -16.90 -10.41
CA ILE A 36 12.76 -16.72 -10.64
C ILE A 36 13.56 -17.97 -10.26
N PHE A 37 13.28 -18.57 -9.10
CA PHE A 37 13.99 -19.78 -8.66
C PHE A 37 13.60 -21.03 -9.44
N ALA A 38 12.34 -21.14 -9.89
CA ALA A 38 11.83 -22.35 -10.54
C ALA A 38 12.32 -22.53 -11.99
N THR A 39 12.55 -21.44 -12.74
CA THR A 39 12.85 -21.52 -14.18
C THR A 39 14.34 -21.48 -14.50
N GLY A 40 15.23 -21.21 -13.54
CA GLY A 40 16.69 -21.16 -13.75
C GLY A 40 17.19 -20.04 -14.68
N GLY A 41 16.28 -19.18 -15.16
CA GLY A 41 16.55 -18.06 -16.05
C GLY A 41 15.27 -17.23 -16.20
N GLN A 42 15.41 -15.90 -16.16
CA GLN A 42 14.27 -14.98 -16.21
C GLN A 42 14.49 -13.83 -17.16
N SER A 43 13.39 -13.44 -17.81
CA SER A 43 13.38 -12.28 -18.68
C SER A 43 13.47 -10.98 -17.88
N ILE A 44 14.06 -9.94 -18.48
CA ILE A 44 14.15 -8.59 -17.87
C ILE A 44 12.79 -8.10 -17.33
N PRO A 45 11.64 -8.30 -18.03
CA PRO A 45 10.33 -7.93 -17.49
C PRO A 45 9.98 -8.58 -16.16
N HIS A 46 10.34 -9.85 -15.94
CA HIS A 46 10.04 -10.55 -14.68
C HIS A 46 10.82 -9.96 -13.51
N ILE A 47 12.11 -9.68 -13.72
CA ILE A 47 12.97 -9.05 -12.70
C ILE A 47 12.46 -7.63 -12.40
N ALA A 48 12.09 -6.87 -13.43
CA ALA A 48 11.53 -5.53 -13.28
C ALA A 48 10.23 -5.53 -12.46
N LEU A 49 9.31 -6.47 -12.74
CA LEU A 49 8.07 -6.61 -11.99
C LEU A 49 8.32 -7.03 -10.54
N PHE A 50 9.25 -7.96 -10.29
CA PHE A 50 9.67 -8.35 -8.94
C PHE A 50 10.17 -7.15 -8.14
N ILE A 51 11.08 -6.34 -8.71
CA ILE A 51 11.63 -5.16 -8.05
C ILE A 51 10.51 -4.15 -7.77
N LEU A 52 9.66 -3.88 -8.76
CA LEU A 52 8.55 -2.93 -8.62
C LEU A 52 7.59 -3.35 -7.50
N THR A 53 7.15 -4.61 -7.48
CA THR A 53 6.21 -5.08 -6.46
C THR A 53 6.85 -5.14 -5.09
N ALA A 54 8.15 -5.49 -5.00
CA ALA A 54 8.89 -5.47 -3.74
C ALA A 54 9.02 -4.05 -3.18
N THR A 55 9.36 -3.07 -4.03
CA THR A 55 9.44 -1.66 -3.64
C THR A 55 8.09 -1.13 -3.19
N LEU A 56 6.99 -1.44 -3.90
CA LEU A 56 5.65 -1.03 -3.51
C LEU A 56 5.24 -1.65 -2.16
N SER A 57 5.47 -2.95 -1.98
CA SER A 57 5.22 -3.63 -0.71
C SER A 57 5.94 -2.94 0.45
N PHE A 58 7.25 -2.69 0.28
CA PHE A 58 8.06 -2.01 1.28
C PHE A 58 7.59 -0.57 1.55
N ALA A 59 7.23 0.19 0.51
CA ALA A 59 6.70 1.54 0.67
C ALA A 59 5.40 1.55 1.50
N HIS A 60 4.49 0.61 1.22
CA HIS A 60 3.26 0.45 1.99
C HIS A 60 3.54 0.01 3.44
N PHE A 61 4.50 -0.89 3.69
CA PHE A 61 4.93 -1.24 5.04
C PHE A 61 5.44 -0.01 5.81
N LYS A 62 6.34 0.77 5.20
CA LYS A 62 6.92 1.97 5.82
C LYS A 62 5.87 3.03 6.10
N LEU A 63 4.89 3.22 5.21
CA LEU A 63 3.79 4.14 5.43
C LEU A 63 2.86 3.68 6.54
N SER A 64 2.53 2.38 6.62
CA SER A 64 1.76 1.86 7.75
C SER A 64 2.44 2.19 9.08
N ALA A 65 3.74 1.91 9.21
CA ALA A 65 4.48 2.21 10.43
C ALA A 65 4.58 3.72 10.70
N ALA A 66 4.69 4.54 9.65
CA ALA A 66 4.75 6.00 9.78
C ALA A 66 3.41 6.61 10.22
N VAL A 67 2.28 6.08 9.73
CA VAL A 67 0.93 6.47 10.15
C VAL A 67 0.69 6.03 11.59
N GLU A 68 1.08 4.80 11.95
CA GLU A 68 0.96 4.31 13.34
C GLU A 68 1.68 5.24 14.34
N GLN A 69 2.87 5.71 13.97
CA GLN A 69 3.73 6.60 14.76
C GLN A 69 3.45 8.10 14.59
N ASP A 70 2.38 8.48 13.89
CA ASP A 70 2.01 9.88 13.65
C ASP A 70 3.15 10.76 13.10
N LYS A 71 3.87 10.23 12.10
CA LYS A 71 4.92 11.00 11.44
C LYS A 71 4.28 12.09 10.57
N THR A 72 4.77 13.33 10.70
CA THR A 72 4.25 14.51 9.97
C THR A 72 4.26 14.37 8.45
N TRP A 73 5.18 13.59 7.88
CA TRP A 73 5.28 13.33 6.44
C TRP A 73 4.38 12.19 5.96
N SER A 74 3.82 11.37 6.86
CA SER A 74 3.06 10.17 6.49
C SER A 74 1.83 10.52 5.65
N ARG A 75 1.12 11.60 6.00
CA ARG A 75 -0.05 12.09 5.27
C ARG A 75 0.24 12.40 3.80
N SER A 76 1.25 13.23 3.53
CA SER A 76 1.59 13.65 2.17
C SER A 76 2.14 12.48 1.34
N ALA A 77 2.94 11.60 1.95
CA ALA A 77 3.46 10.42 1.28
C ALA A 77 2.36 9.37 0.98
N SER A 78 1.37 9.20 1.86
CA SER A 78 0.19 8.38 1.58
C SER A 78 -0.62 8.90 0.39
N MET A 79 -0.80 10.24 0.29
CA MET A 79 -1.46 10.85 -0.87
C MET A 79 -0.66 10.62 -2.17
N ALA A 80 0.66 10.82 -2.12
CA ALA A 80 1.52 10.60 -3.28
C ALA A 80 1.49 9.14 -3.76
N LEU A 81 1.54 8.17 -2.83
CA LEU A 81 1.49 6.74 -3.15
C LEU A 81 0.10 6.28 -3.62
N ALA A 82 -0.96 7.00 -3.26
CA ALA A 82 -2.31 6.71 -3.71
C ALA A 82 -2.57 7.08 -5.18
N CYS A 83 -1.89 8.11 -5.70
CA CYS A 83 -2.09 8.56 -7.08
C CYS A 83 -1.84 7.48 -8.14
N PRO A 84 -0.71 6.72 -8.12
CA PRO A 84 -0.50 5.61 -9.05
C PRO A 84 -1.55 4.51 -8.96
N LEU A 85 -2.09 4.23 -7.75
CA LEU A 85 -3.12 3.21 -7.57
C LEU A 85 -4.39 3.52 -8.36
N LEU A 86 -4.71 4.81 -8.59
CA LEU A 86 -5.88 5.24 -9.34
C LEU A 86 -5.92 4.70 -10.77
N LEU A 87 -4.75 4.40 -11.35
CA LEU A 87 -4.62 3.84 -12.71
C LEU A 87 -4.94 2.34 -12.79
N GLY A 88 -4.94 1.62 -11.66
CA GLY A 88 -5.12 0.17 -11.59
C GLY A 88 -6.59 -0.30 -11.57
N PHE A 89 -7.47 0.33 -12.33
CA PHE A 89 -8.92 0.12 -12.28
C PHE A 89 -9.34 -1.38 -12.39
N PRO A 90 -10.39 -1.82 -11.66
CA PRO A 90 -11.17 -1.07 -10.66
C PRO A 90 -10.59 -1.15 -9.24
N ILE A 91 -9.84 -2.20 -8.94
CA ILE A 91 -9.37 -2.51 -7.58
C ILE A 91 -8.37 -1.44 -7.10
N GLY A 92 -7.40 -1.08 -7.95
CA GLY A 92 -6.43 -0.04 -7.62
C GLY A 92 -7.11 1.31 -7.36
N THR A 93 -8.09 1.68 -8.18
CA THR A 93 -8.85 2.92 -8.01
C THR A 93 -9.59 2.94 -6.67
N TYR A 94 -10.26 1.84 -6.30
CA TYR A 94 -10.93 1.73 -5.00
C TYR A 94 -9.96 1.92 -3.83
N MET A 95 -8.79 1.25 -3.86
CA MET A 95 -7.78 1.40 -2.81
C MET A 95 -7.21 2.82 -2.78
N GLY A 96 -6.85 3.38 -3.93
CA GLY A 96 -6.28 4.73 -4.04
C GLY A 96 -7.23 5.81 -3.53
N VAL A 97 -8.51 5.76 -3.93
CA VAL A 97 -9.53 6.69 -3.42
C VAL A 97 -9.71 6.53 -1.91
N THR A 98 -9.74 5.30 -1.40
CA THR A 98 -9.88 5.06 0.05
C THR A 98 -8.69 5.62 0.84
N ILE A 99 -7.46 5.43 0.36
CA ILE A 99 -6.26 6.01 0.97
C ILE A 99 -6.34 7.55 0.93
N LEU A 100 -6.70 8.14 -0.21
CA LEU A 100 -6.81 9.60 -0.35
C LEU A 100 -7.85 10.20 0.61
N ILE A 101 -9.04 9.61 0.71
CA ILE A 101 -10.10 10.10 1.60
C ILE A 101 -9.65 10.05 3.06
N ASN A 102 -9.03 8.95 3.49
CA ASN A 102 -8.60 8.80 4.87
C ASN A 102 -7.37 9.68 5.17
N ALA A 103 -6.41 9.80 4.24
CA ALA A 103 -5.27 10.71 4.37
C ALA A 103 -5.69 12.19 4.39
N ALA A 104 -6.74 12.58 3.65
CA ALA A 104 -7.26 13.94 3.69
C ALA A 104 -7.82 14.32 5.06
N ARG A 105 -8.40 13.35 5.78
CA ARG A 105 -9.02 13.50 7.10
C ARG A 105 -8.11 13.13 8.27
N TYR A 106 -6.92 12.63 7.98
CA TYR A 106 -5.91 12.25 8.96
C TYR A 106 -4.99 13.44 9.24
N GLU A 107 -4.82 13.75 10.52
CA GLU A 107 -3.83 14.71 11.00
C GLU A 107 -2.87 13.95 11.95
N PRO A 108 -1.57 13.88 11.59
CA PRO A 108 -0.53 13.33 12.46
C PRO A 108 -0.26 14.24 13.66
#